data_AF-A0A1G5NCN9-F1
#
_entry.id   AF-A0A1G5NCN9-F1
#
_cell.length_a   1.000
_cell.length_b   1.000
_cell.length_c   1.000
_cell.angle_alpha   90.00
_cell.angle_beta   90.00
_cell.angle_gamma   90.00
#
_symmetry.space_group_name_H-M   'P 1'
#
loop_
_entity.id
_entity.type
_entity.pdbx_description
1 polymer ?
#
loop_
_entity_poly.entity_id
_entity_poly.type
_entity_poly.pdbx_seq_one_letter_code
_entity_poly.pdbx_strand_id
1 'polypeptide(L)'
;MGLNIKSDEVHRLARQLAQRTGTTMTKAIEAALREKIVALDREQDVEATVARVMTIVHDLGPPPAGATSDHSDLYDEGGLPQ
;
A
#
# COMPACT_ATOMS: atom_id res chain seq x y z
N MET A 1 -11.98 17.04 24.60
CA MET A 1 -12.10 15.68 25.19
C MET A 1 -10.71 15.11 25.40
N GLY A 2 -10.48 14.37 26.50
CA GLY A 2 -9.15 13.89 26.88
C GLY A 2 -9.02 12.37 26.74
N LEU A 3 -8.00 11.91 26.03
CA LEU A 3 -7.65 10.50 25.93
C LEU A 3 -6.78 10.11 27.14
N ASN A 4 -7.26 9.19 27.98
CA ASN A 4 -6.52 8.73 29.16
C ASN A 4 -5.79 7.40 28.87
N ILE A 5 -4.47 7.44 28.78
CA ILE A 5 -3.64 6.25 28.54
C ILE A 5 -2.82 5.95 29.81
N LYS A 6 -3.11 4.81 30.44
CA LYS A 6 -2.44 4.35 31.68
C LYS A 6 -1.33 3.32 31.38
N SER A 7 -0.51 3.60 30.37
CA SER A 7 0.61 2.74 29.99
C SER A 7 1.90 3.54 30.03
N ASP A 8 2.81 3.18 30.94
CA ASP A 8 4.12 3.83 31.08
C ASP A 8 4.94 3.73 29.79
N GLU A 9 4.79 2.62 29.07
CA GLU A 9 5.46 2.42 27.79
C GLU A 9 4.95 3.39 26.72
N VAL A 10 3.63 3.62 26.64
CA VAL A 10 3.08 4.61 25.70
C VAL A 10 3.58 6.02 26.06
N HIS A 11 3.65 6.37 27.34
CA HIS A 11 4.23 7.65 27.78
C HIS A 11 5.71 7.78 27.42
N ARG A 12 6.49 6.69 27.51
CA ARG A 12 7.91 6.64 27.13
C ARG A 12 8.08 6.81 25.62
N LEU A 13 7.28 6.12 24.82
CA LEU A 13 7.30 6.21 23.36
C LEU A 13 6.87 7.60 22.88
N ALA A 14 5.79 8.15 23.44
CA ALA A 14 5.30 9.47 23.10
C ALA A 14 6.33 10.57 23.41
N ARG A 15 7.06 10.47 24.54
CA ARG A 15 8.17 11.38 24.86
C ARG A 15 9.31 11.28 23.86
N GLN A 16 9.74 10.06 23.52
CA GLN A 16 10.80 9.86 22.53
C GLN A 16 10.42 10.39 21.15
N LEU A 17 9.18 10.13 20.72
CA LEU A 17 8.68 10.61 19.45
C LEU A 17 8.67 12.14 19.42
N ALA A 18 8.10 12.78 20.44
CA ALA A 18 8.08 14.23 20.59
C ALA A 18 9.48 14.86 20.56
N GLN A 19 10.46 14.26 21.23
CA GLN A 19 11.85 14.73 21.22
C GLN A 19 12.47 14.62 19.82
N ARG A 20 12.22 13.53 19.10
CA ARG A 20 12.75 13.33 17.74
C ARG A 20 12.09 14.23 16.70
N THR A 21 10.80 14.53 16.86
CA THR A 21 10.05 15.38 15.93
C THR A 21 10.10 16.86 16.27
N GLY A 22 10.60 17.23 17.46
CA GLY A 22 10.60 18.61 17.94
C GLY A 22 9.19 19.15 18.21
N THR A 23 8.22 18.28 18.51
CA THR A 23 6.81 18.66 18.75
C THR A 23 6.37 18.31 20.17
N THR A 24 5.15 18.70 20.55
CA THR A 24 4.55 18.22 21.82
C THR A 24 4.20 16.74 21.72
N MET A 25 4.12 16.05 22.87
CA MET A 25 3.66 14.63 22.92
C MET A 25 2.31 14.44 22.25
N THR A 26 1.36 15.36 22.47
CA THR A 26 0.04 15.30 21.84
C THR A 26 0.13 15.38 20.32
N LYS A 27 0.89 16.35 19.77
CA LYS A 27 1.06 16.49 18.31
C LYS A 27 1.79 15.29 17.71
N ALA A 28 2.80 14.77 18.41
CA ALA A 28 3.55 13.58 18.00
C ALA A 28 2.64 12.35 17.91
N ILE A 29 1.82 12.10 18.95
CA ILE A 29 0.86 11.00 18.97
C ILE A 29 -0.20 11.19 17.88
N GLU A 30 -0.76 12.39 17.73
CA GLU A 30 -1.76 12.68 16.70
C GLU A 30 -1.22 12.40 15.29
N ALA A 31 0.00 12.85 15.00
CA ALA A 31 0.66 12.60 13.72
C ALA A 31 0.88 11.10 13.47
N ALA A 32 1.41 10.37 14.46
CA ALA A 32 1.65 8.93 14.34
C ALA A 32 0.35 8.12 14.13
N LEU A 33 -0.73 8.48 14.84
CA LEU A 33 -2.03 7.85 14.65
C LEU A 33 -2.59 8.12 13.26
N ARG A 34 -2.53 9.38 12.79
CA ARG A 34 -2.97 9.76 11.45
C ARG A 34 -2.19 9.02 10.37
N GLU A 35 -0.87 8.96 10.49
CA GLU A 35 0.00 8.24 9.56
C GLU A 35 -0.35 6.76 9.51
N LYS A 36 -0.56 6.11 10.67
CA LYS A 36 -0.90 4.70 10.70
C LYS A 36 -2.27 4.41 10.09
N ILE A 37 -3.26 5.27 10.33
CA ILE A 37 -4.58 5.16 9.70
C ILE A 37 -4.45 5.26 8.17
N VAL A 38 -3.78 6.29 7.66
CA VAL A 38 -3.59 6.48 6.22
C VAL A 38 -2.85 5.30 5.58
N ALA A 39 -1.86 4.73 6.26
CA ALA A 39 -1.17 3.54 5.77
C ALA A 39 -2.10 2.33 5.65
N LEU A 40 -2.94 2.09 6.67
CA LEU A 40 -3.93 1.01 6.66
C LEU A 40 -5.00 1.20 5.59
N ASP A 41 -5.51 2.42 5.42
CA ASP A 41 -6.52 2.73 4.40
C ASP A 41 -5.96 2.44 2.99
N ARG A 42 -4.70 2.81 2.73
CA ARG A 42 -4.03 2.51 1.45
C ARG A 42 -3.84 1.01 1.22
N GLU A 43 -3.47 0.25 2.26
CA GLU A 43 -3.35 -1.21 2.17
C GLU A 43 -4.70 -1.84 1.80
N GLN A 44 -5.78 -1.40 2.44
CA GLN A 44 -7.15 -1.86 2.14
C GLN A 44 -7.59 -1.49 0.72
N ASP A 45 -7.28 -0.27 0.25
CA ASP A 45 -7.61 0.16 -1.11
C ASP A 45 -6.90 -0.68 -2.18
N VAL A 46 -5.63 -1.03 -1.93
CA VAL A 46 -4.85 -1.92 -2.80
C VAL A 46 -5.46 -3.32 -2.81
N GLU A 47 -5.75 -3.88 -1.63
CA GLU A 47 -6.37 -5.21 -1.52
C GLU A 47 -7.74 -5.26 -2.23
N ALA A 48 -8.59 -4.25 -2.02
CA ALA A 48 -9.87 -4.12 -2.70
C ALA A 48 -9.71 -3.97 -4.21
N THR A 49 -8.69 -3.24 -4.67
CA THR A 49 -8.39 -3.10 -6.10
C THR A 49 -7.94 -4.40 -6.72
N VAL A 50 -7.02 -5.12 -6.07
CA VAL A 50 -6.57 -6.44 -6.52
C VAL A 50 -7.73 -7.41 -6.57
N ALA A 51 -8.58 -7.46 -5.53
CA ALA A 51 -9.76 -8.31 -5.51
C ALA A 51 -10.69 -8.03 -6.69
N ARG A 52 -10.99 -6.76 -7.00
CA ARG A 52 -11.80 -6.38 -8.17
C ARG A 52 -11.17 -6.80 -9.49
N VAL A 53 -9.86 -6.61 -9.66
CA VAL A 53 -9.14 -7.04 -10.88
C VAL A 53 -9.21 -8.55 -11.02
N MET A 54 -9.01 -9.30 -9.93
CA MET A 54 -9.09 -10.76 -9.96
C MET A 54 -10.50 -11.27 -10.27
N THR A 55 -11.55 -10.60 -9.80
CA THR A 55 -12.92 -10.90 -10.23
C THR A 55 -13.08 -10.73 -11.73
N ILE A 56 -12.63 -9.60 -12.30
CA ILE A 56 -12.71 -9.36 -13.74
C ILE A 56 -11.92 -10.42 -14.52
N VAL A 57 -10.70 -10.74 -14.09
CA VAL A 57 -9.86 -11.76 -14.74
C VAL A 57 -10.48 -13.15 -14.64
N HIS A 58 -11.13 -13.47 -13.53
CA HIS A 58 -11.84 -14.74 -13.37
C HIS A 58 -13.07 -14.84 -14.29
N ASP A 59 -13.79 -13.73 -14.44
CA ASP A 59 -14.96 -13.64 -15.31
C ASP A 59 -14.57 -13.67 -16.80
N LEU A 60 -13.33 -13.28 -17.12
CA LEU A 60 -12.75 -13.48 -18.45
C LEU A 60 -12.48 -14.97 -18.66
N GLY A 61 -13.15 -15.55 -19.66
CA GLY A 61 -12.87 -16.92 -20.10
C GLY A 61 -11.43 -17.11 -20.57
N PRO A 62 -10.96 -18.36 -20.74
CA PRO A 62 -9.62 -18.62 -21.22
C PRO A 62 -9.40 -17.98 -22.59
N PRO A 63 -8.17 -17.52 -22.89
CA PRO A 63 -7.87 -16.98 -24.20
C PRO A 63 -8.11 -18.06 -25.28
N PRO A 64 -8.46 -17.67 -26.52
CA PRO A 64 -8.64 -18.60 -27.62
C PRO A 64 -7.40 -19.50 -27.79
N ALA A 65 -7.62 -20.73 -28.26
CA ALA A 65 -6.52 -21.66 -28.53
C ALA A 65 -5.53 -21.03 -29.54
N GLY A 66 -4.25 -21.00 -29.17
CA GLY A 66 -3.18 -20.42 -30.00
C GLY A 66 -3.00 -18.90 -29.83
N ALA A 67 -3.82 -18.22 -29.04
CA ALA A 67 -3.58 -16.83 -28.70
C ALA A 67 -2.33 -16.72 -27.80
N THR A 68 -1.39 -15.88 -28.22
CA THR A 68 -0.16 -15.60 -27.48
C THR A 68 0.12 -14.10 -27.52
N SER A 69 0.66 -13.57 -26.42
CA SER A 69 1.22 -12.20 -26.39
C SER A 69 2.66 -12.17 -26.89
N ASP A 70 3.19 -13.32 -27.30
CA ASP A 70 4.49 -13.41 -27.96
C ASP A 70 4.40 -12.76 -29.35
N HIS A 71 5.29 -11.81 -29.56
CA HIS A 71 5.46 -11.02 -30.77
C HIS A 71 6.93 -11.05 -31.22
N SER A 72 7.69 -12.06 -30.78
CA SER A 72 9.10 -12.24 -31.15
C SER A 72 9.31 -12.40 -32.66
N ASP A 73 8.29 -12.87 -33.38
CA ASP A 73 8.26 -12.98 -34.83
C ASP A 73 8.29 -11.62 -35.56
N LEU A 74 7.96 -10.51 -34.88
CA LEU A 74 7.97 -9.16 -35.45
C LEU A 74 9.34 -8.48 -35.36
N TYR A 75 10.31 -9.08 -34.68
CA TYR A 75 11.61 -8.47 -34.42
C TYR A 75 12.75 -9.40 -34.83
N ASP A 76 13.83 -8.83 -35.36
CA ASP A 76 15.07 -9.55 -35.64
C ASP A 76 15.86 -9.89 -34.36
N GLU A 77 16.96 -10.62 -34.51
CA GLU A 77 17.84 -11.00 -33.38
C GLU A 77 18.45 -9.78 -32.64
N GLY A 78 18.45 -8.61 -33.27
CA GLY A 78 18.87 -7.34 -32.69
C GLY A 78 17.74 -6.57 -32.00
N GLY A 79 16.50 -7.06 -32.07
CA GLY A 79 15.31 -6.40 -31.53
C GLY A 79 14.77 -5.28 -32.42
N LEU A 80 15.16 -5.20 -33.69
CA LEU A 80 14.62 -4.24 -34.65
C LEU A 80 13.40 -4.85 -35.37
N PRO A 81 12.38 -4.04 -35.71
CA PRO A 81 11.25 -4.52 -36.51
C PRO A 81 11.70 -5.07 -37.86
N GLN A 82 11.21 -6.26 -38.20
CA GLN A 82 11.50 -6.92 -39.48
C GLN A 82 10.65 -6.38 -40.64
#